data_AF-A0A382V492-F1
#
_entry.id   AF-A0A382V492-F1
#
_cell.length_a   1.000
_cell.length_b   1.000
_cell.length_c   1.000
_cell.angle_alpha   90.00
_cell.angle_beta   90.00
_cell.angle_gamma   90.00
#
_symmetry.space_group_name_H-M   'P 1'
#
loop_
_entity.id
_entity.type
_entity.pdbx_description
1 polymer ?
#
loop_
_entity_poly.entity_id
_entity_poly.type
_entity_poly.pdbx_seq_one_letter_code
_entity_poly.pdbx_strand_id
1 'polypeptide(L)'
;RAGQIDFAIATANTVYEAYFGSPDFGEPVDDLRIIAPLYPNPTHVLVSANSEAEDIEDFRGLRVSVGAPGSGTEQLSRTILEAHGLTYEDVDVRYLTFNESASALRDRVIDAAIISVGYPAAAILEATATGGARLLAMSPDRIQDLMARHPYFGAGEIPAGIYPGVTEPLATAVVLNWIVAPERLPEEVALNVLSILTDGREDLERVHDMALQINLDYLLDAPIPLHRGTQRWWVEGR
;
A
#
# COMPACT_ATOMS: atom_id res chain seq x y z
N ARG A 1 -0.24 18.22 -9.71
CA ARG A 1 -0.80 18.74 -10.97
C ARG A 1 -1.58 20.05 -10.82
N ALA A 2 -2.78 20.07 -10.24
CA ALA A 2 -3.65 21.27 -10.23
C ALA A 2 -3.17 22.45 -9.35
N GLY A 3 -2.05 22.30 -8.64
CA GLY A 3 -1.51 23.34 -7.75
C GLY A 3 -2.31 23.58 -6.46
N GLN A 4 -3.27 22.71 -6.15
CA GLN A 4 -4.18 22.85 -4.99
C GLN A 4 -3.67 22.15 -3.71
N ILE A 5 -2.67 21.27 -3.85
CA ILE A 5 -2.08 20.47 -2.77
C ILE A 5 -0.57 20.68 -2.83
N ASP A 6 0.03 21.00 -1.69
CA ASP A 6 1.47 21.25 -1.57
C ASP A 6 2.29 19.97 -1.40
N PHE A 7 1.77 18.99 -0.65
CA PHE A 7 2.34 17.65 -0.54
C PHE A 7 1.24 16.64 -0.19
N ALA A 8 1.48 15.36 -0.47
CA ALA A 8 0.52 14.28 -0.25
C ALA A 8 1.21 13.03 0.29
N ILE A 9 0.43 12.14 0.90
CA ILE A 9 0.84 10.77 1.16
C ILE A 9 0.33 9.91 0.02
N ALA A 10 1.21 9.13 -0.60
CA ALA A 10 0.87 8.23 -1.70
C ALA A 10 1.68 6.94 -1.62
N THR A 11 1.11 5.85 -2.14
CA THR A 11 1.79 4.55 -2.23
C THR A 11 2.83 4.53 -3.35
N ALA A 12 3.87 3.72 -3.19
CA ALA A 12 4.99 3.65 -4.14
C ALA A 12 4.55 3.37 -5.59
N ASN A 13 3.54 2.51 -5.79
CA ASN A 13 2.96 2.25 -7.12
C ASN A 13 2.35 3.51 -7.75
N THR A 14 1.51 4.22 -6.98
CA THR A 14 0.86 5.46 -7.44
C THR A 14 1.91 6.53 -7.78
N VAL A 15 2.95 6.66 -6.94
CA VAL A 15 4.04 7.61 -7.14
C VAL A 15 4.84 7.28 -8.40
N TYR A 16 5.19 6.01 -8.59
CA TYR A 16 5.94 5.54 -9.74
C TYR A 16 5.16 5.76 -11.05
N GLU A 17 3.92 5.31 -11.10
CA GLU A 17 3.05 5.47 -12.28
C GLU A 17 2.77 6.95 -12.60
N ALA A 18 2.54 7.78 -11.59
CA ALA A 18 2.38 9.21 -11.80
C ALA A 18 3.63 9.82 -12.43
N TYR A 19 4.82 9.52 -11.91
CA TYR A 19 6.07 10.12 -12.35
C TYR A 19 6.49 9.68 -13.74
N PHE A 20 6.37 8.40 -14.07
CA PHE A 20 6.76 7.86 -15.38
C PHE A 20 5.65 7.92 -16.44
N GLY A 21 4.41 8.19 -16.03
CA GLY A 21 3.23 8.11 -16.87
C GLY A 21 2.68 6.69 -16.93
N SER A 22 1.36 6.56 -16.79
CA SER A 22 0.62 5.31 -16.96
C SER A 22 -0.75 5.63 -17.58
N PRO A 23 -1.52 4.64 -18.05
CA PRO A 23 -2.88 4.87 -18.55
C PRO A 23 -3.78 5.65 -17.57
N ASP A 24 -3.62 5.43 -16.27
CA ASP A 24 -4.40 6.10 -15.21
C ASP A 24 -4.00 7.58 -15.04
N PHE A 25 -2.75 7.92 -15.36
CA PHE A 25 -2.21 9.27 -15.23
C PHE A 25 -2.15 10.04 -16.56
N GLY A 26 -2.22 9.37 -17.71
CA GLY A 26 -1.98 9.96 -19.01
C GLY A 26 -0.52 10.42 -19.14
N GLU A 27 -0.28 11.72 -19.03
CA GLU A 27 1.07 12.30 -19.11
C GLU A 27 1.87 12.13 -17.81
N PRO A 28 3.22 12.01 -17.88
CA PRO A 28 4.09 12.02 -16.70
C PRO A 28 3.92 13.25 -15.77
N VAL A 29 4.14 13.06 -14.48
CA VAL A 29 4.27 14.11 -13.45
C VAL A 29 5.73 14.24 -13.05
N ASP A 30 6.52 14.78 -13.98
CA ASP A 30 7.98 14.88 -13.87
C ASP A 30 8.46 15.86 -12.78
N ASP A 31 7.58 16.70 -12.24
CA ASP A 31 7.85 17.59 -11.11
C ASP A 31 7.71 16.91 -9.74
N LEU A 32 7.21 15.67 -9.66
CA LEU A 32 6.99 14.96 -8.40
C LEU A 32 8.31 14.50 -7.77
N ARG A 33 8.44 14.64 -6.45
CA ARG A 33 9.62 14.27 -5.66
C ARG A 33 9.25 13.57 -4.37
N ILE A 34 10.12 12.66 -3.93
CA ILE A 34 10.06 12.06 -2.60
C ILE A 34 10.54 13.06 -1.55
N ILE A 35 9.73 13.31 -0.53
CA ILE A 35 10.12 14.07 0.67
C ILE A 35 10.64 13.14 1.75
N ALA A 36 9.88 12.10 2.09
CA ALA A 36 10.23 11.13 3.11
C ALA A 36 9.46 9.81 2.93
N PRO A 37 10.05 8.67 3.30
CA PRO A 37 9.30 7.44 3.49
C PRO A 37 8.44 7.56 4.75
N LEU A 38 7.33 6.84 4.76
CA LEU A 38 6.54 6.57 5.94
C LEU A 38 6.74 5.11 6.31
N TYR A 39 5.67 4.33 6.34
CA TYR A 39 5.66 2.95 6.77
C TYR A 39 5.38 1.98 5.60
N PRO A 40 5.81 0.72 5.72
CA PRO A 40 5.42 -0.36 4.82
C PRO A 40 3.91 -0.54 4.74
N ASN A 41 3.44 -0.89 3.56
CA ASN A 41 2.04 -1.04 3.23
C ASN A 41 1.79 -2.44 2.62
N PRO A 42 1.73 -3.50 3.45
CA PRO A 42 1.55 -4.86 2.98
C PRO A 42 0.17 -5.09 2.37
N THR A 43 0.15 -5.98 1.38
CA THR A 43 -1.09 -6.43 0.76
C THR A 43 -1.77 -7.45 1.65
N HIS A 44 -2.99 -7.15 2.06
CA HIS A 44 -3.88 -8.06 2.76
C HIS A 44 -4.84 -8.66 1.73
N VAL A 45 -4.74 -9.96 1.52
CA VAL A 45 -5.64 -10.72 0.65
C VAL A 45 -6.64 -11.43 1.56
N LEU A 46 -7.90 -10.99 1.55
CA LEU A 46 -8.96 -11.58 2.35
C LEU A 46 -9.89 -12.41 1.49
N VAL A 47 -10.35 -13.52 2.04
CA VAL A 47 -11.49 -14.28 1.53
C VAL A 47 -12.48 -14.52 2.65
N SER A 48 -13.77 -14.69 2.31
CA SER A 48 -14.77 -15.12 3.30
C SER A 48 -14.29 -16.38 4.02
N ALA A 49 -14.58 -16.52 5.31
CA ALA A 49 -14.08 -17.66 6.10
C ALA A 49 -14.56 -19.03 5.58
N ASN A 50 -15.68 -19.06 4.84
CA ASN A 50 -16.22 -20.27 4.21
C ASN A 50 -15.81 -20.43 2.75
N SER A 51 -14.96 -19.55 2.21
CA SER A 51 -14.47 -19.64 0.83
C SER A 51 -13.51 -20.82 0.68
N GLU A 52 -13.61 -21.53 -0.44
CA GLU A 52 -12.67 -22.59 -0.84
C GLU A 52 -11.39 -22.03 -1.48
N ALA A 53 -11.34 -20.72 -1.79
CA ALA A 53 -10.19 -20.09 -2.44
C ALA A 53 -8.95 -20.08 -1.52
N GLU A 54 -7.85 -20.68 -1.95
CA GLU A 54 -6.61 -20.75 -1.17
C GLU A 54 -5.54 -19.75 -1.64
N ASP A 55 -5.68 -19.25 -2.86
CA ASP A 55 -4.82 -18.23 -3.44
C ASP A 55 -5.61 -17.21 -4.28
N ILE A 56 -4.90 -16.27 -4.92
CA ILE A 56 -5.54 -15.24 -5.75
C ILE A 56 -6.00 -15.82 -7.09
N GLU A 57 -5.35 -16.86 -7.60
CA GLU A 57 -5.73 -17.53 -8.85
C GLU A 57 -7.15 -18.12 -8.79
N ASP A 58 -7.59 -18.54 -7.60
CA ASP A 58 -8.94 -18.99 -7.30
C ASP A 58 -10.01 -17.86 -7.36
N PHE A 59 -9.62 -16.59 -7.54
CA PHE A 59 -10.57 -15.47 -7.55
C PHE A 59 -11.43 -15.39 -8.82
N ARG A 60 -11.16 -16.23 -9.82
CA ARG A 60 -11.91 -16.27 -11.07
C ARG A 60 -13.42 -16.46 -10.82
N GLY A 61 -14.22 -15.50 -11.26
CA GLY A 61 -15.67 -15.46 -11.11
C GLY A 61 -16.16 -15.01 -9.72
N LEU A 62 -15.25 -14.74 -8.77
CA LEU A 62 -15.60 -14.24 -7.45
C LEU A 62 -15.90 -12.75 -7.47
N ARG A 63 -16.70 -12.28 -6.50
CA ARG A 63 -16.92 -10.86 -6.22
C ARG A 63 -15.75 -10.34 -5.40
N VAL A 64 -14.86 -9.58 -6.03
CA VAL A 64 -13.60 -9.14 -5.43
C VAL A 64 -13.63 -7.64 -5.20
N SER A 65 -13.47 -7.22 -3.94
CA SER A 65 -13.17 -5.83 -3.64
C SER A 65 -11.73 -5.49 -4.00
N VAL A 66 -11.54 -4.46 -4.82
CA VAL A 66 -10.21 -4.04 -5.30
C VAL A 66 -9.77 -2.70 -4.71
N GLY A 67 -10.55 -2.10 -3.81
CA GLY A 67 -10.31 -0.76 -3.29
C GLY A 67 -11.18 0.31 -3.96
N ALA A 68 -11.12 1.53 -3.43
CA ALA A 68 -11.94 2.63 -3.91
C ALA A 68 -11.51 3.09 -5.32
N PRO A 69 -12.43 3.65 -6.14
CA PRO A 69 -12.09 4.10 -7.49
C PRO A 69 -10.92 5.11 -7.49
N GLY A 70 -9.92 4.85 -8.33
CA GLY A 70 -8.73 5.72 -8.47
C GLY A 70 -7.77 5.70 -7.26
N SER A 71 -7.98 4.80 -6.29
CA SER A 71 -7.07 4.66 -5.16
C SER A 71 -5.80 3.90 -5.54
N GLY A 72 -4.71 4.12 -4.79
CA GLY A 72 -3.49 3.35 -4.95
C GLY A 72 -3.68 1.84 -4.71
N THR A 73 -4.66 1.47 -3.88
CA THR A 73 -5.06 0.06 -3.67
C THR A 73 -5.72 -0.53 -4.91
N GLU A 74 -6.50 0.24 -5.67
CA GLU A 74 -7.12 -0.24 -6.91
C GLU A 74 -6.09 -0.53 -7.98
N GLN A 75 -5.16 0.41 -8.19
CA GLN A 75 -3.99 0.22 -9.07
C GLN A 75 -3.20 -1.03 -8.67
N LEU A 76 -2.85 -1.14 -7.38
CA LEU A 76 -2.11 -2.27 -6.84
C LEU A 76 -2.87 -3.59 -7.00
N SER A 77 -4.17 -3.61 -6.75
CA SER A 77 -5.01 -4.81 -6.90
C SER A 77 -5.06 -5.28 -8.35
N ARG A 78 -5.12 -4.35 -9.32
CA ARG A 78 -5.02 -4.67 -10.75
C ARG A 78 -3.70 -5.35 -11.08
N THR A 79 -2.57 -4.76 -10.65
CA THR A 79 -1.23 -5.34 -10.86
C THR A 79 -1.08 -6.72 -10.21
N ILE A 80 -1.62 -6.90 -9.01
CA ILE A 80 -1.57 -8.19 -8.30
C ILE A 80 -2.41 -9.22 -9.03
N LEU A 81 -3.64 -8.92 -9.44
CA LEU A 81 -4.45 -9.86 -10.21
C LEU A 81 -3.74 -10.28 -11.51
N GLU A 82 -3.16 -9.32 -12.25
CA GLU A 82 -2.40 -9.60 -13.48
C GLU A 82 -1.19 -10.49 -13.22
N ALA A 83 -0.49 -10.29 -12.10
CA ALA A 83 0.62 -11.14 -11.67
C ALA A 83 0.20 -12.59 -11.38
N HIS A 84 -1.06 -12.78 -11.01
CA HIS A 84 -1.67 -14.09 -10.79
C HIS A 84 -2.46 -14.58 -12.02
N GLY A 85 -2.30 -13.95 -13.19
CA GLY A 85 -2.92 -14.38 -14.44
C GLY A 85 -4.43 -14.11 -14.52
N LEU A 86 -4.92 -13.16 -13.72
CA LEU A 86 -6.29 -12.67 -13.73
C LEU A 86 -6.34 -11.23 -14.20
N THR A 87 -7.45 -10.87 -14.83
CA THR A 87 -7.79 -9.49 -15.18
C THR A 87 -9.14 -9.14 -14.54
N TYR A 88 -9.54 -7.89 -14.65
CA TYR A 88 -10.88 -7.47 -14.21
C TYR A 88 -12.02 -8.11 -15.01
N GLU A 89 -11.74 -8.72 -16.16
CA GLU A 89 -12.74 -9.51 -16.90
C GLU A 89 -12.96 -10.90 -16.29
N ASP A 90 -11.99 -11.38 -15.50
CA ASP A 90 -12.03 -12.69 -14.89
C ASP A 90 -12.71 -12.69 -13.52
N VAL A 91 -12.99 -11.52 -12.93
CA VAL A 91 -13.60 -11.36 -11.59
C VAL A 91 -14.76 -10.37 -11.62
N ASP A 92 -15.72 -10.49 -10.71
CA ASP A 92 -16.76 -9.48 -10.51
C ASP A 92 -16.21 -8.35 -9.61
N VAL A 93 -15.62 -7.34 -10.25
CA VAL A 93 -14.93 -6.24 -9.56
C VAL A 93 -15.90 -5.38 -8.75
N ARG A 94 -15.56 -5.17 -7.47
CA ARG A 94 -16.26 -4.26 -6.56
C ARG A 94 -15.32 -3.16 -6.10
N TYR A 95 -15.70 -1.91 -6.32
CA TYR A 95 -14.94 -0.76 -5.89
C TYR A 95 -15.44 -0.29 -4.53
N LEU A 96 -14.74 -0.65 -3.46
CA LEU A 96 -15.15 -0.38 -2.08
C LEU A 96 -13.99 0.20 -1.27
N THR A 97 -14.29 1.07 -0.32
CA THR A 97 -13.33 1.47 0.72
C THR A 97 -13.00 0.30 1.64
N PHE A 98 -11.99 0.45 2.50
CA PHE A 98 -11.58 -0.63 3.41
C PHE A 98 -12.70 -1.04 4.37
N ASN A 99 -13.43 -0.07 4.93
CA ASN A 99 -14.53 -0.34 5.86
C ASN A 99 -15.75 -0.96 5.15
N GLU A 100 -16.05 -0.50 3.93
CA GLU A 100 -17.09 -1.12 3.09
C GLU A 100 -16.72 -2.54 2.71
N SER A 101 -15.45 -2.81 2.38
CA SER A 101 -14.95 -4.16 2.08
C SER A 101 -15.08 -5.08 3.29
N ALA A 102 -14.70 -4.61 4.48
CA ALA A 102 -14.83 -5.36 5.72
C ALA A 102 -16.29 -5.72 6.01
N SER A 103 -17.19 -4.74 5.87
CA SER A 103 -18.64 -4.96 6.05
C SER A 103 -19.20 -5.92 5.01
N ALA A 104 -18.86 -5.74 3.74
CA ALA A 104 -19.35 -6.56 2.64
C ALA A 104 -18.85 -8.02 2.72
N LEU A 105 -17.63 -8.26 3.21
CA LEU A 105 -17.10 -9.60 3.47
C LEU A 105 -17.91 -10.30 4.57
N ARG A 106 -18.15 -9.62 5.69
CA ARG A 106 -18.95 -10.17 6.79
C ARG A 106 -20.38 -10.49 6.36
N ASP A 107 -20.97 -9.60 5.58
CA ASP A 107 -22.34 -9.75 5.07
C ASP A 107 -22.42 -10.69 3.87
N ARG A 108 -21.28 -11.23 3.40
CA ARG A 108 -21.15 -12.13 2.23
C ARG A 108 -21.68 -11.52 0.93
N VAL A 109 -21.65 -10.19 0.85
CA VAL A 109 -21.96 -9.42 -0.35
C VAL A 109 -20.79 -9.49 -1.34
N ILE A 110 -19.57 -9.74 -0.86
CA ILE A 110 -18.39 -10.07 -1.65
C ILE A 110 -17.72 -11.35 -1.13
N ASP A 111 -16.90 -11.95 -1.97
CA ASP A 111 -16.24 -13.24 -1.69
C ASP A 111 -14.77 -13.03 -1.26
N ALA A 112 -14.13 -12.00 -1.80
CA ALA A 112 -12.75 -11.65 -1.51
C ALA A 112 -12.51 -10.13 -1.50
N ALA A 113 -11.41 -9.70 -0.88
CA ALA A 113 -10.94 -8.32 -0.93
C ALA A 113 -9.42 -8.27 -0.97
N ILE A 114 -8.88 -7.35 -1.78
CA ILE A 114 -7.46 -6.99 -1.77
C ILE A 114 -7.36 -5.60 -1.13
N ILE A 115 -6.62 -5.49 -0.03
CA ILE A 115 -6.46 -4.25 0.73
C ILE A 115 -4.96 -4.00 0.96
N SER A 116 -4.45 -2.86 0.48
CA SER A 116 -3.11 -2.38 0.83
C SER A 116 -3.26 -1.36 1.96
N VAL A 117 -2.93 -1.80 3.18
CA VAL A 117 -2.91 -0.94 4.38
C VAL A 117 -1.77 -1.37 5.33
N GLY A 118 -1.25 -0.43 6.14
CA GLY A 118 -0.37 -0.78 7.27
C GLY A 118 -1.09 -1.62 8.33
N TYR A 119 -0.35 -2.36 9.15
CA TYR A 119 -0.91 -3.22 10.20
C TYR A 119 -0.55 -2.76 11.62
N PRO A 120 -1.43 -2.93 12.63
CA PRO A 120 -2.79 -3.44 12.51
C PRO A 120 -3.75 -2.40 11.93
N ALA A 121 -4.60 -2.81 10.99
CA ALA A 121 -5.67 -1.97 10.45
C ALA A 121 -7.04 -2.36 11.01
N ALA A 122 -7.81 -1.35 11.42
CA ALA A 122 -9.15 -1.53 11.99
C ALA A 122 -10.08 -2.31 11.05
N ALA A 123 -10.09 -1.99 9.75
CA ALA A 123 -10.92 -2.70 8.77
C ALA A 123 -10.58 -4.20 8.66
N ILE A 124 -9.29 -4.56 8.77
CA ILE A 124 -8.85 -5.95 8.71
C ILE A 124 -9.26 -6.68 9.99
N LEU A 125 -9.08 -6.05 11.17
CA LEU A 125 -9.58 -6.56 12.44
C LEU A 125 -11.10 -6.77 12.39
N GLU A 126 -11.84 -5.82 11.84
CA GLU A 126 -13.30 -5.88 11.72
C GLU A 126 -13.76 -6.98 10.76
N ALA A 127 -13.04 -7.23 9.67
CA ALA A 127 -13.35 -8.27 8.69
C ALA A 127 -13.06 -9.68 9.25
N THR A 128 -11.94 -9.82 9.97
CA THR A 128 -11.47 -11.10 10.54
C THR A 128 -12.11 -11.41 11.90
N ALA A 129 -12.66 -10.39 12.59
CA ALA A 129 -13.41 -10.59 13.82
C ALA A 129 -14.59 -11.53 13.60
N THR A 130 -14.92 -12.30 14.65
CA THR A 130 -16.06 -13.22 14.68
C THR A 130 -16.06 -14.29 13.57
N GLY A 131 -14.92 -14.54 12.93
CA GLY A 131 -14.78 -15.56 11.87
C GLY A 131 -15.41 -15.15 10.54
N GLY A 132 -15.47 -13.85 10.22
CA GLY A 132 -16.05 -13.35 8.97
C GLY A 132 -15.18 -13.60 7.73
N ALA A 133 -13.87 -13.39 7.85
CA ALA A 133 -12.90 -13.54 6.78
C ALA A 133 -11.59 -14.17 7.30
N ARG A 134 -10.82 -14.75 6.38
CA ARG A 134 -9.45 -15.22 6.61
C ARG A 134 -8.49 -14.53 5.65
N LEU A 135 -7.23 -14.39 6.08
CA LEU A 135 -6.15 -13.85 5.25
C LEU A 135 -5.46 -14.99 4.50
N LEU A 136 -5.10 -14.73 3.24
CA LEU A 136 -4.27 -15.60 2.43
C LEU A 136 -2.84 -15.06 2.40
N ALA A 137 -1.85 -15.96 2.44
CA ALA A 137 -0.48 -15.63 2.11
C ALA A 137 -0.32 -15.57 0.58
N MET A 138 0.57 -14.71 0.11
CA MET A 138 1.02 -14.73 -1.28
C MET A 138 2.23 -15.66 -1.40
N SER A 139 2.29 -16.46 -2.46
CA SER A 139 3.43 -17.34 -2.66
C SER A 139 4.72 -16.53 -2.94
N PRO A 140 5.89 -17.00 -2.45
CA PRO A 140 7.16 -16.33 -2.69
C PRO A 140 7.48 -16.10 -4.17
N ASP A 141 7.13 -17.07 -5.04
CA ASP A 141 7.35 -16.96 -6.49
C ASP A 141 6.56 -15.80 -7.09
N ARG A 142 5.31 -15.60 -6.64
CA ARG A 142 4.46 -14.47 -7.11
C ARG A 142 4.98 -13.13 -6.62
N ILE A 143 5.47 -13.07 -5.38
CA ILE A 143 6.11 -11.87 -4.83
C ILE A 143 7.37 -11.53 -5.65
N GLN A 144 8.20 -12.54 -5.97
CA GLN A 144 9.39 -12.36 -6.78
C GLN A 144 9.06 -11.87 -8.20
N ASP A 145 8.03 -12.45 -8.83
CA ASP A 145 7.55 -12.03 -10.15
C ASP A 145 7.02 -10.59 -10.15
N LEU A 146 6.35 -10.16 -9.07
CA LEU A 146 5.93 -8.77 -8.88
C LEU A 146 7.14 -7.85 -8.80
N MET A 147 8.10 -8.14 -7.93
CA MET A 147 9.31 -7.34 -7.74
C MET A 147 10.14 -7.23 -9.03
N ALA A 148 10.19 -8.30 -9.83
CA ALA A 148 10.95 -8.32 -11.09
C ALA A 148 10.34 -7.41 -12.16
N ARG A 149 9.01 -7.23 -12.16
CA ARG A 149 8.29 -6.41 -13.16
C ARG A 149 7.99 -4.99 -12.69
N HIS A 150 7.90 -4.80 -11.39
CA HIS A 150 7.41 -3.58 -10.78
C HIS A 150 8.37 -3.16 -9.64
N PRO A 151 9.28 -2.20 -9.89
CA PRO A 151 10.41 -1.90 -9.01
C PRO A 151 10.02 -1.23 -7.68
N TYR A 152 8.73 -0.96 -7.48
CA TYR A 152 8.17 -0.38 -6.26
C TYR A 152 7.63 -1.44 -5.27
N PHE A 153 7.60 -2.71 -5.66
CA PHE A 153 7.26 -3.80 -4.74
C PHE A 153 8.50 -4.29 -3.99
N GLY A 154 8.30 -4.67 -2.74
CA GLY A 154 9.20 -5.49 -1.95
C GLY A 154 8.48 -6.72 -1.39
N ALA A 155 9.27 -7.64 -0.85
CA ALA A 155 8.76 -8.77 -0.08
C ALA A 155 8.59 -8.37 1.39
N GLY A 156 7.55 -8.89 2.04
CA GLY A 156 7.38 -8.77 3.47
C GLY A 156 6.37 -9.77 4.01
N GLU A 157 5.90 -9.53 5.22
CA GLU A 157 4.95 -10.42 5.88
C GLU A 157 3.98 -9.65 6.76
N ILE A 158 2.80 -10.24 6.98
CA ILE A 158 1.89 -9.85 8.05
C ILE A 158 2.28 -10.69 9.29
N PRO A 159 2.71 -10.07 10.40
CA PRO A 159 3.20 -10.83 11.55
C PRO A 159 2.13 -11.70 12.23
N ALA A 160 2.57 -12.81 12.82
CA ALA A 160 1.72 -13.68 13.63
C ALA A 160 1.08 -12.92 14.81
N GLY A 161 -0.18 -13.24 15.11
CA GLY A 161 -0.92 -12.69 16.24
C GLY A 161 -1.49 -11.28 16.03
N ILE A 162 -1.22 -10.63 14.89
CA ILE A 162 -1.74 -9.29 14.58
C ILE A 162 -3.25 -9.31 14.33
N TYR A 163 -3.76 -10.36 13.68
CA TYR A 163 -5.18 -10.52 13.38
C TYR A 163 -5.70 -11.90 13.83
N PRO A 164 -6.99 -12.03 14.20
CA PRO A 164 -7.63 -13.31 14.44
C PRO A 164 -7.38 -14.32 13.30
N GLY A 165 -6.96 -15.54 13.66
CA GLY A 165 -6.67 -16.61 12.69
C GLY A 165 -5.26 -16.57 12.08
N VAL A 166 -4.49 -15.50 12.28
CA VAL A 166 -3.09 -15.41 11.82
C VAL A 166 -2.16 -15.93 12.91
N THR A 167 -1.92 -17.24 12.94
CA THR A 167 -1.07 -17.89 13.95
C THR A 167 0.41 -17.98 13.55
N GLU A 168 0.71 -17.78 12.27
CA GLU A 168 2.05 -17.78 11.68
C GLU A 168 2.18 -16.55 10.76
N PRO A 169 3.40 -16.04 10.50
CA PRO A 169 3.59 -14.93 9.57
C PRO A 169 3.08 -15.28 8.16
N LEU A 170 2.34 -14.37 7.54
CA LEU A 170 1.85 -14.54 6.18
C LEU A 170 2.71 -13.73 5.22
N ALA A 171 3.43 -14.41 4.33
CA ALA A 171 4.20 -13.75 3.28
C ALA A 171 3.28 -12.95 2.36
N THR A 172 3.71 -11.75 1.95
CA THR A 172 2.95 -10.89 1.04
C THR A 172 3.85 -9.89 0.31
N ALA A 173 3.30 -9.29 -0.75
CA ALA A 173 3.90 -8.16 -1.42
C ALA A 173 3.63 -6.86 -0.66
N VAL A 174 4.64 -6.01 -0.59
CA VAL A 174 4.63 -4.75 0.17
C VAL A 174 4.98 -3.60 -0.76
N VAL A 175 4.29 -2.47 -0.61
CA VAL A 175 4.72 -1.18 -1.17
C VAL A 175 4.98 -0.21 -0.03
N LEU A 176 5.82 0.81 -0.23
CA LEU A 176 6.03 1.85 0.77
C LEU A 176 5.01 2.99 0.62
N ASN A 177 4.63 3.61 1.73
CA ASN A 177 3.98 4.92 1.70
C ASN A 177 5.05 6.02 1.69
N TRP A 178 4.82 7.05 0.88
CA TRP A 178 5.72 8.18 0.71
C TRP A 178 5.01 9.49 0.94
N ILE A 179 5.68 10.43 1.60
CA ILE A 179 5.36 11.85 1.47
C ILE A 179 5.99 12.33 0.18
N VAL A 180 5.17 12.90 -0.70
CA VAL A 180 5.58 13.43 -2.00
C VAL A 180 5.13 14.87 -2.18
N ALA A 181 5.90 15.63 -2.94
CA ALA A 181 5.65 17.03 -3.22
C ALA A 181 6.19 17.41 -4.61
N PRO A 182 5.77 18.55 -5.20
CA PRO A 182 6.44 19.05 -6.39
C PRO A 182 7.83 19.61 -6.03
N GLU A 183 8.77 19.55 -6.97
CA GLU A 183 10.15 20.08 -6.85
C GLU A 183 10.20 21.55 -6.39
N ARG A 184 9.16 22.33 -6.72
CA ARG A 184 9.06 23.74 -6.34
C ARG A 184 8.78 23.96 -4.85
N LEU A 185 8.47 22.92 -4.07
CA LEU A 185 8.28 23.05 -2.64
C LEU A 185 9.55 23.68 -2.01
N PRO A 186 9.43 24.64 -1.09
CA PRO A 186 10.60 25.19 -0.41
C PRO A 186 11.36 24.10 0.36
N GLU A 187 12.69 24.11 0.27
CA GLU A 187 13.56 23.15 0.98
C GLU A 187 13.29 23.10 2.48
N GLU A 188 13.02 24.25 3.10
CA GLU A 188 12.70 24.37 4.51
C GLU A 188 11.46 23.55 4.91
N VAL A 189 10.47 23.44 4.03
CA VAL A 189 9.27 22.62 4.31
C VAL A 189 9.64 21.14 4.31
N ALA A 190 10.43 20.69 3.34
CA ALA A 190 10.90 19.30 3.30
C ALA A 190 11.75 18.94 4.54
N LEU A 191 12.62 19.86 4.96
CA LEU A 191 13.45 19.70 6.16
C LEU A 191 12.62 19.66 7.45
N ASN A 192 11.61 20.52 7.55
CA ASN A 192 10.69 20.50 8.70
C ASN A 192 9.93 19.18 8.78
N VAL A 193 9.47 18.63 7.65
CA VAL A 193 8.83 17.31 7.61
C VAL A 193 9.80 16.23 8.11
N LEU A 194 11.05 16.23 7.61
CA LEU A 194 12.06 15.25 8.04
C LEU A 194 12.37 15.36 9.54
N SER A 195 12.54 16.58 10.07
CA SER A 195 12.76 16.82 11.50
C SER A 195 11.56 16.37 12.36
N ILE A 196 10.33 16.54 11.89
CA ILE A 196 9.15 15.98 12.58
C ILE A 196 9.22 14.44 12.62
N LEU A 197 9.64 13.80 11.53
CA LEU A 197 9.75 12.34 11.43
C LEU A 197 10.94 11.75 12.21
N THR A 198 11.97 12.55 12.53
CA THR A 198 13.09 12.14 13.37
C THR A 198 12.89 12.55 14.82
N ASP A 199 12.81 13.86 15.06
CA ASP A 199 12.90 14.47 16.38
C ASP A 199 11.53 14.56 17.05
N GLY A 200 10.47 14.72 16.25
CA GLY A 200 9.07 14.76 16.70
C GLY A 200 8.38 13.40 16.71
N ARG A 201 9.11 12.32 16.49
CA ARG A 201 8.56 10.97 16.31
C ARG A 201 7.75 10.47 17.50
N GLU A 202 8.21 10.73 18.72
CA GLU A 202 7.51 10.29 19.94
C GLU A 202 6.07 10.84 20.00
N ASP A 203 5.84 12.07 19.51
CA ASP A 203 4.50 12.64 19.48
C ASP A 203 3.60 11.97 18.43
N LEU A 204 4.17 11.54 17.29
CA LEU A 204 3.43 10.78 16.27
C LEU A 204 3.04 9.39 16.77
N GLU A 205 3.94 8.71 17.47
CA GLU A 205 3.71 7.39 18.06
C GLU A 205 2.57 7.40 19.09
N ARG A 206 2.38 8.53 19.78
CA ARG A 206 1.26 8.71 20.71
C ARG A 206 -0.09 8.91 20.03
N VAL A 207 -0.10 9.30 18.76
CA VAL A 207 -1.33 9.49 17.97
C VAL A 207 -1.70 8.20 17.25
N HIS A 208 -0.72 7.49 16.68
CA HIS A 208 -0.99 6.28 15.90
C HIS A 208 0.19 5.32 15.85
N ASP A 209 -0.07 4.03 16.10
CA ASP A 209 0.92 2.95 16.07
C ASP A 209 1.70 2.80 14.73
N MET A 210 1.19 3.31 13.60
CA MET A 210 1.92 3.25 12.32
C MET A 210 3.18 4.11 12.35
N ALA A 211 3.25 5.12 13.22
CA ALA A 211 4.43 5.96 13.35
C ALA A 211 5.65 5.15 13.81
N LEU A 212 5.45 4.08 14.60
CA LEU A 212 6.51 3.15 15.03
C LEU A 212 7.19 2.44 13.85
N GLN A 213 6.51 2.36 12.70
CA GLN A 213 7.00 1.66 11.51
C GLN A 213 7.70 2.58 10.52
N ILE A 214 7.77 3.89 10.79
CA ILE A 214 8.45 4.81 9.89
C ILE A 214 9.96 4.58 9.99
N ASN A 215 10.61 4.29 8.87
CA ASN A 215 12.07 4.15 8.80
C ASN A 215 12.62 5.00 7.67
N LEU A 216 13.49 5.97 8.00
CA LEU A 216 14.08 6.86 6.99
C LEU A 216 15.13 6.19 6.12
N ASP A 217 15.63 5.01 6.51
CA ASP A 217 16.54 4.21 5.67
C ASP A 217 15.87 3.80 4.34
N TYR A 218 14.54 3.73 4.32
CA TYR A 218 13.78 3.45 3.09
C TYR A 218 13.96 4.52 2.02
N LEU A 219 14.54 5.70 2.29
CA LEU A 219 14.93 6.67 1.25
C LEU A 219 15.82 6.05 0.15
N LEU A 220 16.57 4.98 0.48
CA LEU A 220 17.37 4.23 -0.49
C LEU A 220 16.52 3.48 -1.53
N ASP A 221 15.26 3.19 -1.20
CA ASP A 221 14.30 2.46 -2.03
C ASP A 221 13.33 3.42 -2.76
N ALA A 222 13.65 4.71 -2.82
CA ALA A 222 12.81 5.73 -3.44
C ALA A 222 12.53 5.39 -4.92
N PRO A 223 11.25 5.28 -5.34
CA PRO A 223 10.89 4.88 -6.71
C PRO A 223 11.12 6.01 -7.73
N ILE A 224 11.33 7.25 -7.26
CA ILE A 224 11.53 8.46 -8.05
C ILE A 224 12.54 9.38 -7.33
N PRO A 225 13.05 10.46 -7.97
CA PRO A 225 14.03 11.33 -7.34
C PRO A 225 13.57 11.96 -6.01
N LEU A 226 14.51 12.08 -5.08
CA LEU A 226 14.32 12.80 -3.83
C LEU A 226 14.23 14.31 -4.07
N HIS A 227 13.44 15.00 -3.25
CA HIS A 227 13.41 16.45 -3.21
C HIS A 227 14.77 17.01 -2.78
N ARG A 228 15.21 18.13 -3.35
CA ARG A 228 16.48 18.80 -3.02
C ARG A 228 16.73 18.99 -1.52
N GLY A 229 15.69 19.36 -0.75
CA GLY A 229 15.79 19.48 0.70
C GLY A 229 16.07 18.14 1.39
N THR A 230 15.43 17.07 0.92
CA THR A 230 15.67 15.70 1.40
C THR A 230 17.06 15.19 1.01
N GLN A 231 17.51 15.47 -0.22
CA GLN A 231 18.86 15.12 -0.66
C GLN A 231 19.92 15.80 0.22
N ARG A 232 19.73 17.09 0.50
CA ARG A 232 20.63 17.85 1.37
C ARG A 232 20.69 17.26 2.77
N TRP A 233 19.54 17.01 3.39
CA TRP A 233 19.44 16.37 4.70
C TRP A 233 20.14 15.00 4.73
N TRP A 234 19.94 14.18 3.70
CA TRP A 234 20.54 12.85 3.59
C TRP A 234 22.07 12.88 3.51
N VAL A 235 22.63 13.82 2.74
CA VAL A 235 24.08 13.97 2.56
C VAL A 235 24.76 14.61 3.78
N GLU A 236 24.08 15.52 4.47
CA GLU A 236 24.62 16.24 5.64
C GLU A 236 24.73 15.38 6.91
N GLY A 237 24.19 14.15 6.89
CA GLY A 237 24.58 13.10 7.84
C GLY A 237 23.61 12.78 8.99
N ARG A 238 22.33 13.18 8.87
CA ARG A 238 21.28 13.15 9.92
C ARG A 238 21.49 14.18 11.01
#